data_AF-F9DVC0-F1
#
_entry.id   AF-F9DVC0-F1
#
_cell.length_a   1.000
_cell.length_b   1.000
_cell.length_c   1.000
_cell.angle_alpha   90.00
_cell.angle_beta   90.00
_cell.angle_gamma   90.00
#
_symmetry.space_group_name_H-M   'P 1'
#
loop_
_entity.id
_entity.type
_entity.pdbx_description
1 polymer ?
#
loop_
_entity_poly.entity_id
_entity_poly.type
_entity_poly.pdbx_seq_one_letter_code
_entity_poly.pdbx_strand_id
1 'polypeptide(L)'
;MKKLRQKVLNFISGQSLIPPGSRVLVACSGGVDSIVLLHFLATHRKTLGIEVGAAHVDHMLRGDESAEDAFVVKDLCEGFHLPFFSEQVPIPSILENNGGNVQLLCREERYKCLAAIMVHHEFDVLATGHHAEDQLETVLMQLTKGHSLNGMPIQRPFHQGNVVRPFLPLQKRELYEYAANFGLPFREDPSNQRNDYLRNRIRHHVVPFLTEENPSISSGAVQLTVQRQEDEALLNELADNHWQAIVTYTDEQLPSFNRQAFLAIPQALQKRAIQLLLRCLPSPEIDKTERRSALVEELLQHIKDPAGNIALDLAYGYRFVREYDKLLVTKKYMNTASLRSKVLEKGTWNSWGNVQIYWQHADMCATEHFLSSDDVRYFQLPEFELPLTVRLREPGDRLLLKGMSQEKRVSRLLIDEKVGMTQRQQQPVITTASGIVCAVPGVRYGEIFSRNQPEGESYIWITREGESR
;
A
#
# COMPACT_ATOMS: atom_id res chain seq x y z
N MET A 1 -7.27 24.18 38.20
CA MET A 1 -6.08 25.02 37.92
C MET A 1 -4.75 24.25 38.03
N LYS A 2 -4.16 24.03 39.22
CA LYS A 2 -2.88 23.26 39.36
C LYS A 2 -2.98 21.85 38.76
N LYS A 3 -4.13 21.20 38.93
CA LYS A 3 -4.40 19.85 38.41
C LYS A 3 -4.36 19.78 36.87
N LEU A 4 -5.05 20.69 36.17
CA LEU A 4 -5.04 20.76 34.69
C LEU A 4 -3.63 21.06 34.17
N ARG A 5 -2.98 22.09 34.71
CA ARG A 5 -1.62 22.46 34.31
C ARG A 5 -0.66 21.28 34.46
N GLN A 6 -0.65 20.65 35.63
CA GLN A 6 0.24 19.52 35.89
C GLN A 6 -0.08 18.33 34.97
N LYS A 7 -1.36 18.05 34.73
CA LYS A 7 -1.81 16.98 33.83
C LYS A 7 -1.30 17.19 32.41
N VAL A 8 -1.42 18.40 31.85
CA VAL A 8 -0.92 18.71 30.50
C VAL A 8 0.61 18.69 30.45
N LEU A 9 1.30 19.32 31.40
CA LEU A 9 2.77 19.34 31.41
C LEU A 9 3.36 17.93 31.58
N ASN A 10 2.78 17.10 32.44
CA ASN A 10 3.17 15.69 32.59
C ASN A 10 2.92 14.91 31.30
N PHE A 11 1.81 15.17 30.62
CA PHE A 11 1.48 14.50 29.36
C PHE A 11 2.44 14.89 28.24
N ILE A 12 2.73 16.18 28.07
CA ILE A 12 3.70 16.68 27.08
C ILE A 12 5.08 16.06 27.33
N SER A 13 5.54 16.07 28.59
CA SER A 13 6.87 15.60 28.96
C SER A 13 6.97 14.07 28.87
N GLY A 14 5.99 13.34 29.41
CA GLY A 14 6.00 11.88 29.45
C GLY A 14 5.89 11.22 28.08
N GLN A 15 5.27 11.90 27.12
CA GLN A 15 5.12 11.42 25.73
C GLN A 15 6.09 12.12 24.75
N SER A 16 6.99 12.98 25.26
CA SER A 16 7.93 13.79 24.47
C SER A 16 7.27 14.54 23.29
N LEU A 17 6.04 15.05 23.49
CA LEU A 17 5.23 15.64 22.40
C LEU A 17 5.82 16.93 21.84
N ILE A 18 6.41 17.73 22.72
CA ILE A 18 6.97 19.03 22.36
C ILE A 18 8.37 19.09 22.95
N PRO A 19 9.40 18.72 22.17
CA PRO A 19 10.79 18.80 22.60
C PRO A 19 11.18 20.25 22.94
N PRO A 20 12.01 20.49 23.97
CA PRO A 20 12.59 21.80 24.21
C PRO A 20 13.36 22.32 22.99
N GLY A 21 13.25 23.61 22.70
CA GLY A 21 13.81 24.25 21.52
C GLY A 21 12.91 24.23 20.28
N SER A 22 11.80 23.49 20.32
CA SER A 22 10.89 23.40 19.17
C SER A 22 10.09 24.68 18.95
N ARG A 23 9.79 24.96 17.68
CA ARG A 23 8.85 25.99 17.24
C ARG A 23 7.48 25.36 17.01
N VAL A 24 6.49 25.78 17.80
CA VAL A 24 5.15 25.19 17.83
C VAL A 24 4.14 26.11 17.15
N LEU A 25 3.50 25.62 16.09
CA LEU A 25 2.36 26.25 15.44
C LEU A 25 1.06 25.71 16.04
N VAL A 26 0.19 26.58 16.55
CA VAL A 26 -1.14 26.20 17.06
C VAL A 26 -2.18 26.40 15.97
N ALA A 27 -2.89 25.33 15.60
CA ALA A 27 -4.04 25.42 14.71
C ALA A 27 -5.23 26.02 15.48
N CYS A 28 -5.53 27.30 15.26
CA CYS A 28 -6.49 28.06 16.03
C CYS A 28 -7.75 28.39 15.23
N SER A 29 -8.88 27.78 15.56
CA SER A 29 -10.15 27.98 14.86
C SER A 29 -11.06 29.02 15.54
N GLY A 30 -10.60 29.71 16.59
CA GLY A 30 -11.43 30.64 17.38
C GLY A 30 -12.32 29.96 18.44
N GLY A 31 -12.46 28.63 18.39
CA GLY A 31 -13.19 27.84 19.38
C GLY A 31 -12.43 27.68 20.70
N VAL A 32 -13.19 27.40 21.78
CA VAL A 32 -12.69 27.27 23.16
C VAL A 32 -11.44 26.38 23.26
N ASP A 33 -11.42 25.23 22.59
CA ASP A 33 -10.31 24.27 22.70
C ASP A 33 -9.00 24.85 22.17
N SER A 34 -9.10 25.55 21.05
CA SER A 34 -7.96 26.11 20.35
C SER A 34 -7.44 27.40 20.98
N ILE A 35 -8.35 28.20 21.55
CA ILE A 35 -8.01 29.40 22.34
C ILE A 35 -7.33 29.00 23.64
N VAL A 36 -7.88 28.02 24.37
CA VAL A 36 -7.27 27.50 25.60
C VAL A 36 -5.90 26.89 25.30
N LEU A 37 -5.74 26.21 24.17
CA LEU A 37 -4.45 25.63 23.77
C LEU A 37 -3.41 26.71 23.49
N LEU A 38 -3.78 27.73 22.71
CA LEU A 38 -2.91 28.86 22.39
C LEU A 38 -2.49 29.59 23.67
N HIS A 39 -3.45 29.97 24.52
CA HIS A 39 -3.19 30.63 25.79
C HIS A 39 -2.29 29.78 26.70
N PHE A 40 -2.58 28.47 26.80
CA PHE A 40 -1.80 27.55 27.64
C PHE A 40 -0.34 27.48 27.19
N LEU A 41 -0.08 27.24 25.91
CA LEU A 41 1.28 27.15 25.37
C LEU A 41 2.01 28.50 25.45
N ALA A 42 1.33 29.61 25.15
CA ALA A 42 1.88 30.95 25.27
C ALA A 42 2.32 31.28 26.70
N THR A 43 1.48 30.95 27.69
CA THR A 43 1.76 31.18 29.12
C THR A 43 2.93 30.32 29.61
N HIS A 44 3.10 29.11 29.08
CA HIS A 44 4.11 28.15 29.53
C HIS A 44 5.33 28.05 28.61
N ARG A 45 5.44 28.91 27.57
CA ARG A 45 6.51 28.86 26.57
C ARG A 45 7.91 28.85 27.16
N LYS A 46 8.14 29.65 28.22
CA LYS A 46 9.43 29.71 28.94
C LYS A 46 9.73 28.43 29.72
N THR A 47 8.70 27.84 30.35
CA THR A 47 8.86 26.59 31.12
C THR A 47 9.12 25.40 30.22
N LEU A 48 8.50 25.38 29.04
CA LEU A 48 8.68 24.34 28.03
C LEU A 48 9.93 24.58 27.17
N GLY A 49 10.47 25.80 27.15
CA GLY A 49 11.61 26.17 26.31
C GLY A 49 11.26 26.21 24.82
N ILE A 50 10.08 26.69 24.46
CA ILE A 50 9.54 26.63 23.09
C ILE A 50 9.21 28.03 22.55
N GLU A 51 9.13 28.13 21.23
CA GLU A 51 8.49 29.25 20.56
C GLU A 51 7.07 28.86 20.14
N VAL A 52 6.16 29.83 20.12
CA VAL A 52 4.75 29.59 19.82
C VAL A 52 4.29 30.57 18.76
N GLY A 53 3.63 30.08 17.72
CA GLY A 53 2.85 30.86 16.76
C GLY A 53 1.45 30.31 16.63
N ALA A 54 0.53 31.07 16.05
CA ALA A 54 -0.83 30.64 15.78
C ALA A 54 -1.17 30.76 14.30
N ALA A 55 -1.90 29.77 13.76
CA ALA A 55 -2.46 29.81 12.43
C ALA A 55 -3.98 29.66 12.48
N HIS A 56 -4.68 30.60 11.87
CA HIS A 56 -6.11 30.53 11.61
C HIS A 56 -6.35 30.24 10.13
N VAL A 57 -7.25 29.31 9.83
CA VAL A 57 -7.64 28.97 8.46
C VAL A 57 -9.14 29.16 8.34
N ASP A 58 -9.53 30.15 7.54
CA ASP A 58 -10.91 30.48 7.23
C ASP A 58 -11.34 29.76 5.94
N HIS A 59 -12.37 28.91 6.02
CA HIS A 59 -12.92 28.18 4.87
C HIS A 59 -13.88 29.00 4.00
N MET A 60 -14.10 30.29 4.32
CA MET A 60 -14.99 31.23 3.63
C MET A 60 -16.43 30.72 3.46
N LEU A 61 -16.89 29.82 4.34
CA LEU A 61 -18.23 29.23 4.28
C LEU A 61 -19.31 30.13 4.87
N ARG A 62 -18.95 31.22 5.57
CA ARG A 62 -19.86 32.00 6.42
C ARG A 62 -19.77 33.51 6.28
N GLY A 63 -19.01 34.01 5.30
CA GLY A 63 -18.81 35.44 5.14
C GLY A 63 -18.25 36.09 6.42
N ASP A 64 -18.91 37.16 6.87
CA ASP A 64 -18.41 38.07 7.91
C ASP A 64 -18.19 37.43 9.29
N GLU A 65 -18.93 36.38 9.67
CA GLU A 65 -18.76 35.71 10.98
C GLU A 65 -17.38 35.06 11.13
N SER A 66 -16.77 34.63 10.03
CA SER A 66 -15.45 33.99 10.02
C SER A 66 -14.33 35.02 10.25
N ALA A 67 -14.53 36.27 9.81
CA ALA A 67 -13.60 37.36 10.05
C ALA A 67 -13.51 37.70 11.55
N GLU A 68 -14.62 37.60 12.28
CA GLU A 68 -14.68 37.82 13.73
C GLU A 68 -13.88 36.78 14.52
N ASP A 69 -13.88 35.52 14.08
CA ASP A 69 -13.08 34.46 14.71
C ASP A 69 -11.57 34.75 14.58
N ALA A 70 -11.13 35.24 13.41
CA ALA A 70 -9.74 35.63 13.19
C ALA A 70 -9.30 36.80 14.09
N PHE A 71 -10.19 37.77 14.35
CA PHE A 71 -9.89 38.90 15.24
C PHE A 71 -9.62 38.45 16.67
N VAL A 72 -10.42 37.51 17.21
CA VAL A 72 -10.23 36.98 18.57
C VAL A 72 -8.86 36.30 18.71
N VAL A 73 -8.46 35.50 17.72
CA VAL A 73 -7.16 34.82 17.73
C VAL A 73 -6.02 35.83 17.59
N LYS A 74 -6.18 36.82 16.70
CA LYS A 74 -5.18 37.86 16.48
C LYS A 74 -4.93 38.69 17.74
N ASP A 75 -5.99 39.16 18.41
CA ASP A 75 -5.88 39.94 19.65
C ASP A 75 -5.15 39.16 20.75
N LEU A 76 -5.48 37.87 20.90
CA LEU A 76 -4.77 36.99 21.83
C LEU A 76 -3.29 36.84 21.47
N CYS A 77 -2.94 36.73 20.19
CA CYS A 77 -1.54 36.66 19.75
C CYS A 77 -0.79 37.97 20.00
N GLU A 78 -1.42 39.11 19.76
CA GLU A 78 -0.84 40.44 20.02
C GLU A 78 -0.52 40.62 21.51
N GLY A 79 -1.43 40.21 22.40
CA GLY A 79 -1.23 40.27 23.85
C GLY A 79 -0.04 39.44 24.37
N PHE A 80 0.33 38.36 23.67
CA PHE A 80 1.50 37.53 24.02
C PHE A 80 2.75 37.79 23.16
N HIS A 81 2.66 38.74 22.22
CA HIS A 81 3.66 39.01 21.18
C HIS A 81 4.04 37.75 20.40
N LEU A 82 3.05 37.05 19.85
CA LEU A 82 3.22 35.82 19.08
C LEU A 82 3.01 36.08 17.58
N PRO A 83 3.73 35.38 16.68
CA PRO A 83 3.41 35.35 15.26
C PRO A 83 2.00 34.80 15.02
N PHE A 84 1.22 35.53 14.22
CA PHE A 84 -0.13 35.15 13.81
C PHE A 84 -0.19 35.05 12.28
N PHE A 85 -0.70 33.92 11.79
CA PHE A 85 -0.90 33.65 10.37
C PHE A 85 -2.37 33.41 10.12
N SER A 86 -2.91 34.05 9.07
CA SER A 86 -4.31 33.90 8.68
C SER A 86 -4.37 33.56 7.21
N GLU A 87 -4.96 32.41 6.88
CA GLU A 87 -5.14 31.95 5.51
C GLU A 87 -6.63 31.83 5.19
N GLN A 88 -7.02 32.27 3.98
CA GLN A 88 -8.39 32.14 3.48
C GLN A 88 -8.43 31.12 2.37
N VAL A 89 -9.31 30.13 2.51
CA VAL A 89 -9.49 29.04 1.55
C VAL A 89 -10.90 29.15 0.98
N PRO A 90 -11.06 29.45 -0.33
CA PRO A 90 -12.37 29.56 -0.97
C PRO A 90 -12.95 28.17 -1.26
N ILE A 91 -13.39 27.47 -0.22
CA ILE A 91 -14.00 26.13 -0.33
C ILE A 91 -15.21 26.10 -1.29
N PRO A 92 -16.12 27.09 -1.31
CA PRO A 92 -17.23 27.11 -2.27
C PRO A 92 -16.78 26.99 -3.73
N SER A 93 -15.77 27.78 -4.12
CA SER A 93 -15.23 27.76 -5.48
C SER A 93 -14.52 26.44 -5.82
N ILE A 94 -13.93 25.76 -4.84
CA ILE A 94 -13.25 24.47 -5.06
C ILE A 94 -14.30 23.34 -5.22
N LEU A 95 -15.40 23.40 -4.46
CA LEU A 95 -16.52 22.45 -4.56
C LEU A 95 -17.20 22.49 -5.93
N GLU A 96 -17.41 23.67 -6.49
CA GLU A 96 -18.01 23.84 -7.82
C GLU A 96 -17.18 23.17 -8.92
N ASN A 97 -15.85 23.17 -8.79
CA ASN A 97 -14.94 22.64 -9.81
C ASN A 97 -14.68 21.13 -9.67
N ASN A 98 -14.59 20.60 -8.45
CA ASN A 98 -14.11 19.23 -8.20
C ASN A 98 -15.19 18.27 -7.66
N GLY A 99 -16.33 18.80 -7.18
CA GLY A 99 -17.30 18.03 -6.42
C GLY A 99 -16.72 17.41 -5.14
N GLY A 100 -17.51 16.61 -4.42
CA GLY A 100 -17.04 15.83 -3.27
C GLY A 100 -17.61 16.25 -1.92
N ASN A 101 -17.05 15.68 -0.84
CA ASN A 101 -17.52 15.91 0.52
C ASN A 101 -16.88 17.18 1.09
N VAL A 102 -17.71 18.21 1.33
CA VAL A 102 -17.31 19.51 1.89
C VAL A 102 -16.38 19.36 3.10
N GLN A 103 -16.68 18.47 4.06
CA GLN A 103 -15.85 18.33 5.27
C GLN A 103 -14.48 17.71 5.01
N LEU A 104 -14.41 16.75 4.08
CA LEU A 104 -13.13 16.14 3.70
C LEU A 104 -12.25 17.19 3.03
N LEU A 105 -12.83 17.96 2.10
CA LEU A 105 -12.16 19.04 1.40
C LEU A 105 -11.70 20.15 2.37
N CYS A 106 -12.57 20.64 3.25
CA CYS A 106 -12.20 21.62 4.29
C CYS A 106 -11.04 21.11 5.15
N ARG A 107 -11.06 19.82 5.52
CA ARG A 107 -10.02 19.22 6.33
C ARG A 107 -8.71 19.14 5.55
N GLU A 108 -8.73 18.66 4.33
CA GLU A 108 -7.54 18.53 3.47
C GLU A 108 -6.90 19.88 3.19
N GLU A 109 -7.67 20.86 2.72
CA GLU A 109 -7.17 22.20 2.44
C GLU A 109 -6.64 22.89 3.71
N ARG A 110 -7.31 22.73 4.86
CA ARG A 110 -6.78 23.24 6.13
C ARG A 110 -5.40 22.67 6.44
N TYR A 111 -5.22 21.36 6.31
CA TYR A 111 -3.92 20.76 6.56
C TYR A 111 -2.88 21.18 5.50
N LYS A 112 -3.25 21.40 4.24
CA LYS A 112 -2.33 21.96 3.23
C LYS A 112 -1.85 23.36 3.59
N CYS A 113 -2.75 24.27 3.99
CA CYS A 113 -2.38 25.61 4.44
C CYS A 113 -1.47 25.56 5.68
N LEU A 114 -1.83 24.76 6.69
CA LEU A 114 -1.00 24.60 7.89
C LEU A 114 0.38 24.05 7.55
N ALA A 115 0.48 23.09 6.63
CA ALA A 115 1.76 22.57 6.17
C ALA A 115 2.61 23.64 5.47
N ALA A 116 2.00 24.48 4.61
CA ALA A 116 2.69 25.57 3.95
C ALA A 116 3.26 26.60 4.95
N ILE A 117 2.47 26.97 5.97
CA ILE A 117 2.92 27.88 7.04
C ILE A 117 4.07 27.25 7.81
N MET A 118 3.98 25.95 8.17
CA MET A 118 5.05 25.26 8.88
C MET A 118 6.36 25.26 8.11
N VAL A 119 6.31 24.97 6.80
CA VAL A 119 7.49 24.94 5.93
C VAL A 119 8.08 26.35 5.80
N HIS A 120 7.27 27.33 5.45
CA HIS A 120 7.73 28.70 5.19
C HIS A 120 8.31 29.40 6.42
N HIS A 121 7.77 29.11 7.60
CA HIS A 121 8.19 29.73 8.86
C HIS A 121 8.99 28.80 9.76
N GLU A 122 9.41 27.63 9.27
CA GLU A 122 10.23 26.64 9.98
C GLU A 122 9.66 26.24 11.36
N PHE A 123 8.38 25.87 11.40
CA PHE A 123 7.78 25.25 12.58
C PHE A 123 7.99 23.72 12.56
N ASP A 124 8.36 23.18 13.72
CA ASP A 124 8.65 21.75 13.90
C ASP A 124 7.40 20.95 14.30
N VAL A 125 6.46 21.62 14.99
CA VAL A 125 5.32 20.96 15.64
C VAL A 125 4.03 21.72 15.36
N LEU A 126 3.00 21.00 14.94
CA LEU A 126 1.62 21.48 14.80
C LEU A 126 0.77 20.99 15.98
N ALA A 127 0.41 21.89 16.90
CA ALA A 127 -0.45 21.57 18.03
C ALA A 127 -1.93 21.79 17.70
N THR A 128 -2.78 20.82 18.07
CA THR A 128 -4.24 20.89 17.87
C THR A 128 -4.99 20.66 19.18
N GLY A 129 -6.12 21.35 19.36
CA GLY A 129 -6.92 21.34 20.59
C GLY A 129 -7.79 20.09 20.82
N HIS A 130 -7.45 18.95 20.22
CA HIS A 130 -8.27 17.74 20.39
C HIS A 130 -8.22 17.25 21.84
N HIS A 131 -9.38 16.85 22.38
CA HIS A 131 -9.57 16.45 23.78
C HIS A 131 -10.15 15.03 23.92
N ALA A 132 -10.40 14.58 25.15
CA ALA A 132 -10.80 13.19 25.44
C ALA A 132 -12.12 12.78 24.78
N GLU A 133 -13.11 13.68 24.73
CA GLU A 133 -14.38 13.43 24.06
C GLU A 133 -14.21 13.33 22.53
N ASP A 134 -13.32 14.12 21.91
CA ASP A 134 -13.01 13.94 20.48
C ASP A 134 -12.40 12.55 20.20
N GLN A 135 -11.63 12.02 21.15
CA GLN A 135 -11.09 10.67 21.06
C GLN A 135 -12.20 9.63 21.12
N LEU A 136 -13.12 9.76 22.08
CA LEU A 136 -14.28 8.88 22.20
C LEU A 136 -15.15 8.93 20.93
N GLU A 137 -15.44 10.12 20.41
CA GLU A 137 -16.14 10.30 19.14
C GLU A 137 -15.45 9.55 18.01
N THR A 138 -14.12 9.69 17.90
CA THR A 138 -13.33 9.03 16.86
C THR A 138 -13.39 7.51 16.98
N VAL A 139 -13.26 6.97 18.19
CA VAL A 139 -13.35 5.53 18.46
C VAL A 139 -14.73 4.98 18.08
N LEU A 140 -15.81 5.67 18.48
CA LEU A 140 -17.18 5.27 18.13
C LEU A 140 -17.42 5.36 16.62
N MET A 141 -16.90 6.40 15.95
CA MET A 141 -16.95 6.51 14.50
C MET A 141 -16.17 5.40 13.80
N GLN A 142 -15.03 4.98 14.32
CA GLN A 142 -14.26 3.85 13.78
C GLN A 142 -15.02 2.53 13.96
N LEU A 143 -15.61 2.32 15.14
CA LEU A 143 -16.43 1.15 15.45
C LEU A 143 -17.62 1.02 14.49
N THR A 144 -18.37 2.11 14.27
CA THR A 144 -19.54 2.10 13.37
C THR A 144 -19.18 1.82 11.90
N LYS A 145 -17.93 2.09 11.51
CA LYS A 145 -17.40 1.81 10.16
C LYS A 145 -16.67 0.48 10.04
N GLY A 146 -16.65 -0.35 11.09
CA GLY A 146 -15.91 -1.61 11.11
C GLY A 146 -14.40 -1.44 10.97
N HIS A 147 -13.85 -0.30 11.40
CA HIS A 147 -12.42 -0.03 11.39
C HIS A 147 -11.76 -0.40 12.73
N SER A 148 -10.43 -0.55 12.72
CA SER A 148 -9.65 -0.73 13.95
C SER A 148 -9.86 0.46 14.90
N LEU A 149 -10.03 0.15 16.19
CA LEU A 149 -10.27 1.11 17.27
C LEU A 149 -8.99 1.82 17.73
N ASN A 150 -8.18 2.27 16.77
CA ASN A 150 -6.90 2.91 17.05
C ASN A 150 -7.08 4.35 17.53
N GLY A 151 -8.28 4.93 17.44
CA GLY A 151 -8.56 6.31 17.82
C GLY A 151 -7.75 7.32 17.01
N MET A 152 -7.58 8.54 17.55
CA MET A 152 -6.57 9.47 17.06
C MET A 152 -5.23 9.19 17.74
N PRO A 153 -4.11 9.20 16.99
CA PRO A 153 -2.78 9.08 17.59
C PRO A 153 -2.46 10.33 18.40
N ILE A 154 -1.71 10.19 19.50
CA ILE A 154 -1.30 11.35 20.31
C ILE A 154 -0.41 12.28 19.47
N GLN A 155 0.50 11.69 18.71
CA GLN A 155 1.37 12.35 17.76
C GLN A 155 1.43 11.57 16.44
N ARG A 156 1.59 12.28 15.32
CA ARG A 156 1.84 11.64 14.02
C ARG A 156 2.76 12.49 13.13
N PRO A 157 3.55 11.87 12.25
CA PRO A 157 4.32 12.60 11.24
C PRO A 157 3.41 13.50 10.39
N PHE A 158 3.91 14.69 10.08
CA PHE A 158 3.19 15.68 9.29
C PHE A 158 4.16 16.63 8.57
N HIS A 159 4.34 16.41 7.26
CA HIS A 159 5.36 17.11 6.45
C HIS A 159 6.75 16.98 7.11
N GLN A 160 7.44 18.10 7.34
CA GLN A 160 8.76 18.16 7.97
C GLN A 160 8.72 18.00 9.50
N GLY A 161 7.53 17.95 10.09
CA GLY A 161 7.33 17.98 11.54
C GLY A 161 6.31 16.95 12.02
N ASN A 162 5.67 17.25 13.16
CA ASN A 162 4.67 16.38 13.77
C ASN A 162 3.37 17.13 14.12
N VAL A 163 2.22 16.47 13.98
CA VAL A 163 0.96 16.94 14.58
C VAL A 163 0.81 16.33 15.97
N VAL A 164 0.60 17.16 16.98
CA VAL A 164 0.46 16.75 18.38
C VAL A 164 -0.86 17.20 18.98
N ARG A 165 -1.32 16.46 20.00
CA ARG A 165 -2.61 16.69 20.69
C ARG A 165 -2.40 16.81 22.21
N PRO A 166 -1.89 17.94 22.73
CA PRO A 166 -1.53 18.07 24.14
C PRO A 166 -2.73 17.96 25.10
N PHE A 167 -3.94 18.22 24.61
CA PHE A 167 -5.18 18.21 25.39
C PHE A 167 -5.95 16.91 25.34
N LEU A 168 -5.44 15.89 24.64
CA LEU A 168 -6.10 14.58 24.57
C LEU A 168 -6.47 13.99 25.94
N PRO A 169 -5.69 14.14 27.04
CA PRO A 169 -6.10 13.61 28.35
C PRO A 169 -7.16 14.47 29.05
N LEU A 170 -7.45 15.69 28.58
CA LEU A 170 -8.40 16.62 29.21
C LEU A 170 -9.83 16.35 28.76
N GLN A 171 -10.77 16.56 29.68
CA GLN A 171 -12.19 16.60 29.35
C GLN A 171 -12.59 18.00 28.90
N LYS A 172 -13.64 18.08 28.08
CA LYS A 172 -14.17 19.35 27.57
C LYS A 172 -14.54 20.32 28.68
N ARG A 173 -15.10 19.82 29.80
CA ARG A 173 -15.45 20.63 30.98
C ARG A 173 -14.22 21.34 31.58
N GLU A 174 -13.08 20.65 31.61
CA GLU A 174 -11.81 21.21 32.12
C GLU A 174 -11.34 22.40 31.25
N LEU A 175 -11.63 22.39 29.94
CA LEU A 175 -11.31 23.47 29.02
C LEU A 175 -12.21 24.70 29.22
N TYR A 176 -13.52 24.51 29.39
CA TYR A 176 -14.43 25.61 29.71
C TYR A 176 -14.11 26.25 31.07
N GLU A 177 -13.83 25.44 32.09
CA GLU A 177 -13.38 25.95 33.39
C GLU A 177 -12.10 26.78 33.25
N TYR A 178 -11.15 26.34 32.43
CA TYR A 178 -9.94 27.10 32.16
C TYR A 178 -10.26 28.44 31.46
N ALA A 179 -11.04 28.43 30.39
CA ALA A 179 -11.42 29.63 29.66
C ALA A 179 -12.12 30.66 30.55
N ALA A 180 -13.08 30.20 31.38
CA ALA A 180 -13.80 31.07 32.32
C ALA A 180 -12.87 31.68 33.38
N ASN A 181 -11.93 30.92 33.91
CA ASN A 181 -11.00 31.40 34.95
C ASN A 181 -10.04 32.48 34.45
N PHE A 182 -9.67 32.45 33.17
CA PHE A 182 -8.77 33.43 32.54
C PHE A 182 -9.52 34.50 31.74
N GLY A 183 -10.86 34.47 31.74
CA GLY A 183 -11.68 35.41 30.99
C GLY A 183 -11.41 35.39 29.48
N LEU A 184 -11.11 34.20 28.92
CA LEU A 184 -10.70 34.09 27.52
C LEU A 184 -11.91 34.25 26.59
N PRO A 185 -11.87 35.19 25.63
CA PRO A 185 -12.88 35.25 24.59
C PRO A 185 -12.74 34.06 23.65
N PHE A 186 -13.85 33.39 23.35
CA PHE A 186 -13.92 32.35 22.34
C PHE A 186 -15.28 32.42 21.65
N ARG A 187 -15.36 31.88 20.44
CA ARG A 187 -16.59 31.81 19.66
C ARG A 187 -16.91 30.36 19.34
N GLU A 188 -18.17 29.99 19.49
CA GLU A 188 -18.64 28.66 19.12
C GLU A 188 -19.34 28.69 17.77
N ASP A 189 -18.88 27.82 16.90
CA ASP A 189 -19.46 27.60 15.60
C ASP A 189 -20.91 27.07 15.73
N PRO A 190 -21.95 27.78 15.22
CA PRO A 190 -23.35 27.35 15.30
C PRO A 190 -23.65 26.05 14.54
N SER A 191 -22.88 25.72 13.49
CA SER A 191 -23.03 24.47 12.75
C SER A 191 -22.70 23.24 13.60
N ASN A 192 -21.92 23.41 14.68
CA ASN A 192 -21.65 22.33 15.63
C ASN A 192 -22.93 21.84 16.31
N GLN A 193 -24.01 22.63 16.32
CA GLN A 193 -25.30 22.25 16.91
C GLN A 193 -26.17 21.41 15.95
N ARG A 194 -25.80 21.29 14.66
CA ARG A 194 -26.59 20.53 13.67
C ARG A 194 -26.28 19.04 13.71
N ASN A 195 -27.29 18.19 13.44
CA ASN A 195 -27.18 16.71 13.47
C ASN A 195 -26.90 16.07 12.10
N ASP A 196 -26.51 16.86 11.11
CA ASP A 196 -26.35 16.43 9.72
C ASP A 196 -25.28 15.34 9.58
N TYR A 197 -24.24 15.41 10.41
CA TYR A 197 -23.07 14.53 10.33
C TYR A 197 -23.03 13.47 11.42
N LEU A 198 -22.46 12.30 11.09
CA LEU A 198 -22.28 11.19 12.03
C LEU A 198 -21.56 11.63 13.31
N ARG A 199 -20.51 12.45 13.17
CA ARG A 199 -19.76 12.97 14.32
C ARG A 199 -20.64 13.79 15.27
N ASN A 200 -21.44 14.70 14.71
CA ASN A 200 -22.34 15.54 15.52
C ASN A 200 -23.42 14.69 16.18
N ARG A 201 -23.99 13.69 15.50
CA ARG A 201 -24.95 12.77 16.12
C ARG A 201 -24.34 11.98 17.28
N ILE A 202 -23.10 11.50 17.12
CA ILE A 202 -22.38 10.82 18.21
C ILE A 202 -22.13 11.78 19.38
N ARG A 203 -21.64 12.99 19.10
CA ARG A 203 -21.38 14.02 20.12
C ARG A 203 -22.64 14.44 20.90
N HIS A 204 -23.78 14.57 20.23
CA HIS A 204 -25.01 15.08 20.84
C HIS A 204 -25.89 14.01 21.48
N HIS A 205 -25.89 12.79 20.95
CA HIS A 205 -26.83 11.75 21.41
C HIS A 205 -26.15 10.57 22.10
N VAL A 206 -24.93 10.20 21.69
CA VAL A 206 -24.26 8.97 22.16
C VAL A 206 -23.29 9.28 23.29
N VAL A 207 -22.41 10.26 23.11
CA VAL A 207 -21.40 10.64 24.11
C VAL A 207 -22.05 11.07 25.43
N PRO A 208 -23.12 11.90 25.46
CA PRO A 208 -23.75 12.30 26.71
C PRO A 208 -24.34 11.11 27.47
N PHE A 209 -25.08 10.24 26.77
CA PHE A 209 -25.63 9.01 27.34
C PHE A 209 -24.53 8.11 27.95
N LEU A 210 -23.43 7.89 27.23
CA LEU A 210 -22.31 7.10 27.76
C LEU A 210 -21.59 7.79 28.94
N THR A 211 -21.59 9.13 28.97
CA THR A 211 -20.98 9.91 30.05
C THR A 211 -21.85 9.86 31.31
N GLU A 212 -23.18 9.79 31.17
CA GLU A 212 -24.11 9.55 32.28
C GLU A 212 -23.88 8.17 32.92
N GLU A 213 -23.68 7.14 32.11
CA GLU A 213 -23.36 5.79 32.58
C GLU A 213 -21.98 5.70 33.24
N ASN A 214 -20.98 6.38 32.67
CA ASN A 214 -19.62 6.44 33.22
C ASN A 214 -18.96 7.79 32.94
N PRO A 215 -18.84 8.68 33.94
CA PRO A 215 -18.20 9.99 33.79
C PRO A 215 -16.73 9.95 33.36
N SER A 216 -16.07 8.79 33.46
CA SER A 216 -14.68 8.58 33.05
C SER A 216 -14.54 7.95 31.66
N ILE A 217 -15.64 7.74 30.91
CA ILE A 217 -15.64 7.03 29.63
C ILE A 217 -14.66 7.65 28.62
N SER A 218 -14.63 8.97 28.49
CA SER A 218 -13.73 9.68 27.58
C SER A 218 -12.26 9.47 27.95
N SER A 219 -11.94 9.50 29.25
CA SER A 219 -10.58 9.20 29.72
C SER A 219 -10.21 7.72 29.51
N GLY A 220 -11.16 6.81 29.70
CA GLY A 220 -10.99 5.39 29.40
C GLY A 220 -10.74 5.14 27.91
N ALA A 221 -11.43 5.86 27.02
CA ALA A 221 -11.20 5.79 25.58
C ALA A 221 -9.77 6.22 25.21
N VAL A 222 -9.26 7.28 25.82
CA VAL A 222 -7.86 7.71 25.63
C VAL A 222 -6.90 6.60 26.07
N GLN A 223 -7.03 6.07 27.27
CA GLN A 223 -6.17 5.00 27.78
C GLN A 223 -6.19 3.75 26.88
N LEU A 224 -7.39 3.31 26.49
CA LEU A 224 -7.57 2.17 25.57
C LEU A 224 -6.84 2.40 24.25
N THR A 225 -7.00 3.59 23.66
CA THR A 225 -6.37 3.88 22.35
C THR A 225 -4.85 3.97 22.44
N VAL A 226 -4.29 4.48 23.55
CA VAL A 226 -2.84 4.50 23.77
C VAL A 226 -2.29 3.09 23.83
N GLN A 227 -2.86 2.23 24.68
CA GLN A 227 -2.46 0.83 24.78
C GLN A 227 -2.59 0.10 23.44
N ARG A 228 -3.69 0.33 22.71
CA ARG A 228 -3.89 -0.27 21.38
C ARG A 228 -2.86 0.20 20.37
N GLN A 229 -2.49 1.48 20.38
CA GLN A 229 -1.47 2.00 19.48
C GLN A 229 -0.09 1.41 19.77
N GLU A 230 0.26 1.23 21.06
CA GLU A 230 1.51 0.56 21.49
C GLU A 230 1.55 -0.90 21.04
N ASP A 231 0.46 -1.66 21.27
CA ASP A 231 0.32 -3.04 20.82
C ASP A 231 0.43 -3.13 19.28
N GLU A 232 -0.25 -2.24 18.55
CA GLU A 232 -0.21 -2.17 17.09
C GLU A 232 1.19 -1.84 16.57
N ALA A 233 1.93 -0.94 17.23
CA ALA A 233 3.30 -0.61 16.86
C ALA A 233 4.23 -1.83 16.98
N LEU A 234 4.16 -2.54 18.12
CA LEU A 234 4.93 -3.77 18.32
C LEU A 234 4.56 -4.86 17.30
N LEU A 235 3.27 -5.08 17.05
CA LEU A 235 2.82 -6.07 16.08
C LEU A 235 3.24 -5.73 14.65
N ASN A 236 3.29 -4.44 14.29
CA ASN A 236 3.79 -3.99 12.99
C ASN A 236 5.30 -4.21 12.88
N GLU A 237 6.08 -3.92 13.93
CA GLU A 237 7.53 -4.20 13.97
C GLU A 237 7.82 -5.69 13.81
N LEU A 238 7.12 -6.55 14.57
CA LEU A 238 7.25 -8.00 14.45
C LEU A 238 6.87 -8.49 13.04
N ALA A 239 5.81 -7.93 12.46
CA ALA A 239 5.40 -8.28 11.10
C ALA A 239 6.45 -7.86 10.06
N ASP A 240 7.03 -6.67 10.18
CA ASP A 240 8.12 -6.20 9.31
C ASP A 240 9.34 -7.12 9.41
N ASN A 241 9.76 -7.47 10.61
CA ASN A 241 10.90 -8.37 10.83
C ASN A 241 10.67 -9.76 10.21
N HIS A 242 9.49 -10.35 10.42
CA HIS A 242 9.13 -11.62 9.80
C HIS A 242 9.02 -11.51 8.28
N TRP A 243 8.47 -10.41 7.77
CA TRP A 243 8.34 -10.16 6.33
C TRP A 243 9.70 -10.08 5.66
N GLN A 244 10.62 -9.28 6.20
CA GLN A 244 11.99 -9.15 5.70
C GLN A 244 12.75 -10.48 5.69
N ALA A 245 12.50 -11.36 6.66
CA ALA A 245 13.14 -12.68 6.73
C ALA A 245 12.64 -13.66 5.64
N ILE A 246 11.43 -13.49 5.12
CA ILE A 246 10.81 -14.44 4.17
C ILE A 246 10.68 -13.90 2.74
N VAL A 247 10.69 -12.57 2.56
CA VAL A 247 10.49 -11.94 1.26
C VAL A 247 11.80 -11.87 0.49
N THR A 248 11.71 -12.22 -0.79
CA THR A 248 12.73 -11.99 -1.81
C THR A 248 12.09 -11.16 -2.92
N TYR A 249 12.89 -10.51 -3.74
CA TYR A 249 12.40 -9.69 -4.84
C TYR A 249 12.85 -10.29 -6.18
N THR A 250 11.95 -10.30 -7.16
CA THR A 250 12.30 -10.66 -8.54
C THR A 250 13.13 -9.55 -9.20
N ASP A 251 13.65 -9.79 -10.40
CA ASP A 251 14.39 -8.77 -11.17
C ASP A 251 13.56 -7.50 -11.42
N GLU A 252 12.23 -7.63 -11.50
CA GLU A 252 11.28 -6.53 -11.61
C GLU A 252 10.97 -5.82 -10.26
N GLN A 253 11.71 -6.12 -9.20
CA GLN A 253 11.49 -5.62 -7.83
C GLN A 253 10.11 -5.97 -7.25
N LEU A 254 9.52 -7.10 -7.67
CA LEU A 254 8.24 -7.57 -7.14
C LEU A 254 8.44 -8.64 -6.06
N PRO A 255 7.61 -8.65 -4.99
CA PRO A 255 7.79 -9.57 -3.88
C PRO A 255 7.49 -11.03 -4.27
N SER A 256 8.36 -11.94 -3.82
CA SER A 256 8.22 -13.39 -3.88
C SER A 256 8.67 -14.04 -2.57
N PHE A 257 7.92 -15.01 -2.06
CA PHE A 257 8.18 -15.62 -0.76
C PHE A 257 7.65 -17.06 -0.70
N ASN A 258 8.18 -17.84 0.24
CA ASN A 258 7.77 -19.22 0.43
C ASN A 258 6.48 -19.32 1.26
N ARG A 259 5.52 -20.12 0.79
CA ARG A 259 4.21 -20.36 1.41
C ARG A 259 4.33 -21.00 2.78
N GLN A 260 5.18 -22.01 2.94
CA GLN A 260 5.34 -22.72 4.21
C GLN A 260 5.95 -21.81 5.27
N ALA A 261 6.97 -21.02 4.88
CA ALA A 261 7.57 -20.00 5.75
C ALA A 261 6.53 -18.95 6.18
N PHE A 262 5.68 -18.49 5.26
CA PHE A 262 4.58 -17.58 5.57
C PHE A 262 3.54 -18.21 6.51
N LEU A 263 3.14 -19.47 6.29
CA LEU A 263 2.16 -20.15 7.13
C LEU A 263 2.69 -20.46 8.54
N ALA A 264 4.00 -20.53 8.72
CA ALA A 264 4.64 -20.73 10.01
C ALA A 264 4.58 -19.50 10.93
N ILE A 265 4.37 -18.29 10.40
CA ILE A 265 4.24 -17.09 11.23
C ILE A 265 2.85 -17.02 11.90
N PRO A 266 2.72 -16.43 13.09
CA PRO A 266 1.43 -16.27 13.77
C PRO A 266 0.37 -15.57 12.91
N GLN A 267 -0.90 -16.00 13.01
CA GLN A 267 -2.01 -15.48 12.20
C GLN A 267 -2.18 -13.95 12.29
N ALA A 268 -1.92 -13.36 13.45
CA ALA A 268 -1.98 -11.91 13.64
C ALA A 268 -0.93 -11.16 12.80
N LEU A 269 0.23 -11.79 12.55
CA LEU A 269 1.30 -11.26 11.73
C LEU A 269 1.07 -11.56 10.24
N GLN A 270 0.43 -12.70 9.90
CA GLN A 270 0.04 -13.01 8.51
C GLN A 270 -0.81 -11.90 7.90
N LYS A 271 -1.83 -11.40 8.62
CA LYS A 271 -2.67 -10.28 8.17
C LYS A 271 -1.84 -9.02 7.88
N ARG A 272 -0.88 -8.71 8.75
CA ARG A 272 0.00 -7.54 8.59
C ARG A 272 1.00 -7.72 7.45
N ALA A 273 1.58 -8.90 7.30
CA ALA A 273 2.46 -9.24 6.20
C ALA A 273 1.78 -9.08 4.83
N ILE A 274 0.50 -9.46 4.70
CA ILE A 274 -0.25 -9.17 3.46
C ILE A 274 -0.47 -7.67 3.27
N GLN A 275 -0.71 -6.91 4.33
CA GLN A 275 -0.78 -5.45 4.21
C GLN A 275 0.55 -4.82 3.76
N LEU A 276 1.70 -5.37 4.18
CA LEU A 276 3.03 -4.97 3.72
C LEU A 276 3.23 -5.32 2.23
N LEU A 277 2.86 -6.53 1.82
CA LEU A 277 2.83 -6.92 0.40
C LEU A 277 2.05 -5.92 -0.45
N LEU A 278 0.86 -5.54 0.01
CA LEU A 278 0.01 -4.58 -0.71
C LEU A 278 0.58 -3.16 -0.71
N ARG A 279 1.44 -2.79 0.25
CA ARG A 279 2.16 -1.49 0.26
C ARG A 279 3.30 -1.46 -0.76
N CYS A 280 3.87 -2.61 -1.12
CA CYS A 280 4.91 -2.69 -2.15
C CYS A 280 4.38 -2.44 -3.57
N LEU A 281 3.06 -2.44 -3.77
CA LEU A 281 2.46 -2.23 -5.08
C LEU A 281 2.17 -0.74 -5.29
N PRO A 282 2.44 -0.19 -6.49
CA PRO A 282 2.12 1.20 -6.79
C PRO A 282 0.60 1.36 -6.77
N SER A 283 0.13 1.95 -5.68
CA SER A 283 -1.27 2.24 -5.44
C SER A 283 -1.37 3.76 -5.32
N PRO A 284 -1.72 4.51 -6.39
CA PRO A 284 -2.16 5.88 -6.21
C PRO A 284 -3.34 5.85 -5.24
N GLU A 285 -3.24 6.66 -4.20
CA GLU A 285 -4.19 6.70 -3.10
C GLU A 285 -5.64 6.65 -3.60
N ILE A 286 -6.40 5.74 -2.98
CA ILE A 286 -7.86 5.63 -2.84
C ILE A 286 -8.25 4.19 -3.14
N ASP A 287 -8.22 3.34 -2.11
CA ASP A 287 -9.21 2.28 -2.05
C ASP A 287 -9.72 2.16 -0.61
N LYS A 288 -11.04 2.19 -0.48
CA LYS A 288 -11.78 2.20 0.79
C LYS A 288 -11.22 1.10 1.70
N THR A 289 -10.91 1.43 2.96
CA THR A 289 -10.39 0.51 3.99
C THR A 289 -11.12 -0.84 4.01
N GLU A 290 -12.43 -0.83 3.70
CA GLU A 290 -13.29 -2.03 3.56
C GLU A 290 -12.83 -2.98 2.43
N ARG A 291 -12.58 -2.46 1.22
CA ARG A 291 -12.09 -3.27 0.09
C ARG A 291 -10.72 -3.87 0.37
N ARG A 292 -9.86 -3.08 1.05
CA ARG A 292 -8.54 -3.56 1.47
C ARG A 292 -8.63 -4.69 2.50
N SER A 293 -9.57 -4.62 3.44
CA SER A 293 -9.77 -5.68 4.43
C SER A 293 -10.29 -6.97 3.78
N ALA A 294 -11.29 -6.87 2.91
CA ALA A 294 -11.83 -8.02 2.19
C ALA A 294 -10.74 -8.70 1.33
N LEU A 295 -9.94 -7.90 0.61
CA LEU A 295 -8.82 -8.40 -0.20
C LEU A 295 -7.75 -9.11 0.65
N VAL A 296 -7.44 -8.58 1.84
CA VAL A 296 -6.50 -9.24 2.77
C VAL A 296 -7.04 -10.62 3.20
N GLU A 297 -8.33 -10.71 3.51
CA GLU A 297 -8.95 -11.98 3.91
C GLU A 297 -8.99 -12.99 2.77
N GLU A 298 -9.35 -12.53 1.56
CA GLU A 298 -9.34 -13.33 0.33
C GLU A 298 -7.94 -13.88 0.03
N LEU A 299 -6.90 -13.03 0.07
CA LEU A 299 -5.51 -13.46 -0.11
C LEU A 299 -5.08 -14.50 0.92
N LEU A 300 -5.41 -14.29 2.21
CA LEU A 300 -5.08 -15.25 3.25
C LEU A 300 -5.79 -16.59 3.08
N GLN A 301 -7.06 -16.58 2.68
CA GLN A 301 -7.82 -17.79 2.38
C GLN A 301 -7.15 -18.56 1.23
N HIS A 302 -6.80 -17.86 0.14
CA HIS A 302 -6.09 -18.46 -0.98
C HIS A 302 -4.69 -18.93 -0.64
N ILE A 303 -3.98 -18.33 0.31
CA ILE A 303 -2.67 -18.84 0.74
C ILE A 303 -2.85 -20.13 1.54
N LYS A 304 -3.87 -20.21 2.41
CA LYS A 304 -4.13 -21.37 3.27
C LYS A 304 -4.68 -22.59 2.54
N ASP A 305 -5.44 -22.38 1.47
CA ASP A 305 -6.01 -23.45 0.65
C ASP A 305 -4.91 -24.47 0.22
N PRO A 306 -5.11 -25.79 0.27
CA PRO A 306 -4.13 -26.76 -0.24
C PRO A 306 -4.17 -26.98 -1.76
N ALA A 307 -5.21 -26.52 -2.48
CA ALA A 307 -5.49 -26.92 -3.86
C ALA A 307 -4.83 -26.02 -4.93
N GLY A 308 -3.74 -26.50 -5.54
CA GLY A 308 -3.27 -26.06 -6.86
C GLY A 308 -2.77 -24.60 -6.98
N ASN A 309 -2.50 -24.20 -8.23
CA ASN A 309 -2.04 -22.85 -8.56
C ASN A 309 -3.24 -21.89 -8.59
N ILE A 310 -3.12 -20.74 -7.94
CA ILE A 310 -4.15 -19.70 -7.90
C ILE A 310 -3.57 -18.40 -8.42
N ALA A 311 -4.38 -17.64 -9.15
CA ALA A 311 -4.09 -16.32 -9.62
C ALA A 311 -5.23 -15.39 -9.18
N LEU A 312 -4.92 -14.40 -8.36
CA LEU A 312 -5.86 -13.36 -7.93
C LEU A 312 -5.46 -12.03 -8.55
N ASP A 313 -6.38 -11.40 -9.29
CA ASP A 313 -6.15 -10.07 -9.84
C ASP A 313 -6.09 -9.03 -8.71
N LEU A 314 -5.01 -8.25 -8.69
CA LEU A 314 -4.84 -7.10 -7.82
C LEU A 314 -5.09 -5.81 -8.62
N ALA A 315 -5.21 -4.69 -7.92
CA ALA A 315 -5.39 -3.39 -8.57
C ALA A 315 -4.21 -3.03 -9.50
N TYR A 316 -4.46 -2.11 -10.43
CA TYR A 316 -3.44 -1.50 -11.30
C TYR A 316 -2.63 -2.48 -12.16
N GLY A 317 -3.28 -3.58 -12.57
CA GLY A 317 -2.65 -4.56 -13.46
C GLY A 317 -1.59 -5.42 -12.75
N TYR A 318 -1.71 -5.61 -11.44
CA TYR A 318 -0.93 -6.61 -10.71
C TYR A 318 -1.76 -7.88 -10.48
N ARG A 319 -1.08 -8.97 -10.16
CA ARG A 319 -1.70 -10.26 -9.85
C ARG A 319 -0.89 -10.96 -8.78
N PHE A 320 -1.57 -11.48 -7.77
CA PHE A 320 -0.99 -12.41 -6.82
C PHE A 320 -1.08 -13.82 -7.40
N VAL A 321 0.05 -14.52 -7.47
CA VAL A 321 0.12 -15.88 -7.99
C VAL A 321 0.69 -16.79 -6.92
N ARG A 322 -0.01 -17.90 -6.69
CA ARG A 322 0.50 -19.06 -5.97
C ARG A 322 0.88 -20.14 -6.96
N GLU A 323 2.13 -20.53 -6.95
CA GLU A 323 2.67 -21.69 -7.67
C GLU A 323 3.20 -22.70 -6.66
N TYR A 324 2.38 -23.69 -6.30
CA TYR A 324 2.68 -24.64 -5.22
C TYR A 324 3.06 -23.92 -3.91
N ASP A 325 4.32 -24.06 -3.47
CA ASP A 325 4.86 -23.41 -2.27
C ASP A 325 5.52 -22.05 -2.53
N LYS A 326 5.51 -21.55 -3.77
CA LYS A 326 6.01 -20.22 -4.12
C LYS A 326 4.84 -19.25 -4.26
N LEU A 327 4.90 -18.14 -3.55
CA LEU A 327 3.98 -17.01 -3.67
C LEU A 327 4.75 -15.87 -4.36
N LEU A 328 4.13 -15.23 -5.34
CA LEU A 328 4.74 -14.11 -6.05
C LEU A 328 3.69 -13.10 -6.51
N VAL A 329 4.10 -11.84 -6.62
CA VAL A 329 3.32 -10.84 -7.34
C VAL A 329 3.92 -10.67 -8.73
N THR A 330 3.07 -10.69 -9.75
CA THR A 330 3.44 -10.43 -11.14
C THR A 330 2.62 -9.29 -11.69
N LYS A 331 3.16 -8.55 -12.67
CA LYS A 331 2.30 -7.73 -13.53
C LYS A 331 1.39 -8.65 -14.34
N LYS A 332 0.11 -8.30 -14.44
CA LYS A 332 -0.83 -8.84 -15.42
C LYS A 332 -0.27 -8.46 -16.79
N TYR A 333 0.44 -9.41 -17.41
CA TYR A 333 1.35 -9.14 -18.53
C TYR A 333 0.80 -8.15 -19.56
N MET A 334 1.65 -7.17 -19.87
CA MET A 334 1.65 -6.40 -21.11
C MET A 334 1.98 -7.33 -22.29
N ASN A 335 1.18 -7.18 -23.35
CA ASN A 335 1.51 -7.39 -24.76
C ASN A 335 2.18 -8.72 -25.18
N THR A 336 1.37 -9.76 -25.40
CA THR A 336 1.72 -10.93 -26.25
C THR A 336 1.86 -10.58 -27.75
N ALA A 337 1.66 -9.31 -28.14
CA ALA A 337 1.65 -8.91 -29.55
C ALA A 337 3.01 -9.05 -30.28
N SER A 338 4.13 -9.19 -29.57
CA SER A 338 5.47 -9.31 -30.17
C SER A 338 5.90 -10.75 -30.50
N LEU A 339 5.21 -11.79 -30.01
CA LEU A 339 5.55 -13.20 -30.24
C LEU A 339 4.64 -13.82 -31.31
N ARG A 340 4.68 -13.29 -32.53
CA ARG A 340 4.01 -13.88 -33.70
C ARG A 340 4.78 -15.10 -34.18
N SER A 341 4.10 -16.10 -34.75
CA SER A 341 4.74 -17.28 -35.33
C SER A 341 5.89 -16.89 -36.26
N LYS A 342 7.02 -17.58 -36.13
CA LYS A 342 8.24 -17.32 -36.89
C LYS A 342 8.75 -18.61 -37.52
N VAL A 343 9.01 -18.55 -38.82
CA VAL A 343 9.68 -19.64 -39.54
C VAL A 343 11.15 -19.65 -39.10
N LEU A 344 11.66 -20.82 -38.73
CA LEU A 344 13.04 -21.00 -38.32
C LEU A 344 13.92 -21.14 -39.56
N GLU A 345 14.74 -20.14 -39.81
CA GLU A 345 15.66 -20.15 -40.95
C GLU A 345 16.78 -21.17 -40.71
N LYS A 346 17.09 -21.94 -41.76
CA LYS A 346 18.13 -22.96 -41.75
C LYS A 346 19.51 -22.32 -41.83
N GLY A 347 20.46 -22.81 -41.04
CA GLY A 347 21.85 -22.34 -41.04
C GLY A 347 22.08 -21.02 -40.30
N THR A 348 21.06 -20.46 -39.64
CA THR A 348 21.16 -19.24 -38.83
C THR A 348 20.60 -19.44 -37.42
N TRP A 349 21.05 -18.61 -36.48
CA TRP A 349 20.48 -18.60 -35.13
C TRP A 349 19.15 -17.86 -35.13
N ASN A 350 18.10 -18.56 -34.67
CA ASN A 350 16.75 -18.06 -34.54
C ASN A 350 16.46 -17.77 -33.07
N SER A 351 16.09 -16.53 -32.75
CA SER A 351 15.68 -16.13 -31.40
C SER A 351 14.16 -16.19 -31.22
N TRP A 352 13.73 -16.67 -30.05
CA TRP A 352 12.36 -16.62 -29.56
C TRP A 352 12.35 -16.37 -28.04
N GLY A 353 12.03 -15.14 -27.62
CA GLY A 353 12.18 -14.75 -26.22
C GLY A 353 13.64 -14.88 -25.76
N ASN A 354 13.87 -15.67 -24.71
CA ASN A 354 15.19 -15.99 -24.14
C ASN A 354 15.80 -17.30 -24.68
N VAL A 355 15.15 -17.95 -25.66
CA VAL A 355 15.62 -19.19 -26.27
C VAL A 355 16.24 -18.90 -27.63
N GLN A 356 17.44 -19.42 -27.85
CA GLN A 356 18.10 -19.42 -29.16
C GLN A 356 18.09 -20.84 -29.75
N ILE A 357 17.73 -20.91 -31.03
CA ILE A 357 17.52 -22.15 -31.77
C ILE A 357 18.37 -22.11 -33.04
N TYR A 358 19.14 -23.16 -33.30
CA TYR A 358 19.89 -23.31 -34.53
C TYR A 358 19.63 -24.69 -35.15
N TRP A 359 19.49 -24.75 -36.47
CA TRP A 359 19.37 -26.01 -37.18
C TRP A 359 19.94 -25.95 -38.60
N GLN A 360 20.57 -27.03 -39.04
CA GLN A 360 21.14 -27.20 -40.40
C GLN A 360 21.25 -28.70 -40.74
N HIS A 361 21.59 -29.06 -41.98
CA HIS A 361 22.03 -30.43 -42.29
C HIS A 361 23.22 -30.83 -41.42
N ALA A 362 23.18 -32.06 -40.90
CA ALA A 362 24.23 -32.59 -40.04
C ALA A 362 25.59 -32.64 -40.78
N ASP A 363 25.59 -32.99 -42.06
CA ASP A 363 26.80 -33.13 -42.88
C ASP A 363 27.52 -31.79 -43.15
N MET A 364 26.82 -30.67 -42.97
CA MET A 364 27.37 -29.32 -43.16
C MET A 364 27.86 -28.68 -41.86
N CYS A 365 27.81 -29.41 -40.74
CA CYS A 365 27.98 -28.83 -39.41
C CYS A 365 29.05 -29.58 -38.60
N ALA A 366 30.17 -28.91 -38.31
CA ALA A 366 31.20 -29.45 -37.41
C ALA A 366 30.78 -29.20 -35.95
N THR A 367 30.33 -30.25 -35.26
CA THR A 367 29.83 -30.20 -33.87
C THR A 367 30.84 -29.66 -32.84
N GLU A 368 32.13 -29.67 -33.19
CA GLU A 368 33.23 -29.12 -32.39
C GLU A 368 33.15 -27.60 -32.17
N HIS A 369 32.34 -26.88 -32.95
CA HIS A 369 32.15 -25.43 -32.83
C HIS A 369 31.11 -25.02 -31.76
N PHE A 370 30.44 -25.97 -31.12
CA PHE A 370 29.39 -25.70 -30.13
C PHE A 370 29.93 -25.70 -28.71
N LEU A 371 29.28 -24.94 -27.82
CA LEU A 371 29.69 -24.83 -26.43
C LEU A 371 29.23 -26.08 -25.67
N SER A 372 29.93 -26.44 -24.59
CA SER A 372 29.58 -27.58 -23.75
C SER A 372 28.20 -27.47 -23.07
N SER A 373 27.63 -26.26 -23.02
CA SER A 373 26.30 -25.95 -22.46
C SER A 373 25.14 -26.18 -23.44
N ASP A 374 25.41 -26.51 -24.70
CA ASP A 374 24.40 -26.59 -25.74
C ASP A 374 23.67 -27.94 -25.73
N ASP A 375 22.33 -27.95 -25.76
CA ASP A 375 21.58 -29.20 -25.94
C ASP A 375 21.52 -29.53 -27.44
N VAL A 376 22.45 -30.39 -27.88
CA VAL A 376 22.57 -30.83 -29.28
C VAL A 376 21.74 -32.10 -29.50
N ARG A 377 20.92 -32.08 -30.55
CA ARG A 377 20.06 -33.17 -30.99
C ARG A 377 20.10 -33.31 -32.51
N TYR A 378 19.64 -34.43 -33.01
CA TYR A 378 19.47 -34.71 -34.42
C TYR A 378 18.02 -35.09 -34.71
N PHE A 379 17.52 -34.75 -35.88
CA PHE A 379 16.21 -35.20 -36.35
C PHE A 379 16.23 -35.53 -37.84
N GLN A 380 15.30 -36.39 -38.25
CA GLN A 380 15.03 -36.70 -39.65
C GLN A 380 13.60 -36.31 -39.96
N LEU A 381 13.41 -35.48 -40.99
CA LEU A 381 12.11 -35.11 -41.51
C LEU A 381 12.20 -35.07 -43.04
N PRO A 382 11.15 -35.50 -43.75
CA PRO A 382 11.03 -35.27 -45.18
C PRO A 382 11.06 -33.77 -45.50
N GLU A 383 11.59 -33.40 -46.66
CA GLU A 383 11.76 -31.99 -47.06
C GLU A 383 10.42 -31.22 -47.11
N PHE A 384 9.30 -31.90 -47.40
CA PHE A 384 7.96 -31.29 -47.42
C PHE A 384 7.43 -30.92 -46.02
N GLU A 385 8.01 -31.44 -44.94
CA GLU A 385 7.68 -31.07 -43.55
C GLU A 385 8.52 -29.89 -43.04
N LEU A 386 9.42 -29.35 -43.87
CA LEU A 386 10.22 -28.16 -43.61
C LEU A 386 9.62 -26.95 -44.36
N PRO A 387 9.85 -25.71 -43.88
CA PRO A 387 10.66 -25.34 -42.72
C PRO A 387 9.90 -25.50 -41.39
N LEU A 388 10.66 -25.66 -40.30
CA LEU A 388 10.10 -25.68 -38.95
C LEU A 388 9.65 -24.27 -38.54
N THR A 389 8.57 -24.19 -37.77
CA THR A 389 8.01 -22.93 -37.27
C THR A 389 7.98 -22.95 -35.74
N VAL A 390 8.34 -21.84 -35.11
CA VAL A 390 8.12 -21.61 -33.68
C VAL A 390 6.87 -20.75 -33.49
N ARG A 391 5.98 -21.18 -32.60
CA ARG A 391 4.79 -20.41 -32.19
C ARG A 391 4.45 -20.65 -30.73
N LEU A 392 3.54 -19.84 -30.19
CA LEU A 392 2.91 -20.13 -28.90
C LEU A 392 2.06 -21.40 -29.01
N ARG A 393 1.95 -22.15 -27.91
CA ARG A 393 1.08 -23.31 -27.85
C ARG A 393 -0.38 -22.91 -28.09
N GLU A 394 -1.13 -23.79 -28.73
CA GLU A 394 -2.56 -23.66 -28.98
C GLU A 394 -3.34 -24.75 -28.22
N PRO A 395 -4.60 -24.50 -27.85
CA PRO A 395 -5.45 -25.52 -27.25
C PRO A 395 -5.60 -26.72 -28.18
N GLY A 396 -5.21 -27.90 -27.71
CA GLY A 396 -5.31 -29.15 -28.48
C GLY A 396 -3.97 -29.68 -28.96
N ASP A 397 -2.90 -28.88 -28.93
CA ASP A 397 -1.54 -29.31 -29.30
C ASP A 397 -1.15 -30.62 -28.61
N ARG A 398 -0.58 -31.54 -29.39
CA ARG A 398 -0.13 -32.85 -28.94
C ARG A 398 1.29 -33.14 -29.43
N LEU A 399 2.06 -33.80 -28.59
CA LEU A 399 3.43 -34.20 -28.88
C LEU A 399 3.57 -35.71 -28.72
N LEU A 400 4.11 -36.38 -29.74
CA LEU A 400 4.48 -37.79 -29.66
C LEU A 400 5.87 -37.92 -29.03
N LEU A 401 5.96 -38.54 -27.86
CA LEU A 401 7.22 -38.71 -27.12
C LEU A 401 7.85 -40.07 -27.45
N LYS A 402 9.19 -40.12 -27.43
CA LYS A 402 9.94 -41.35 -27.65
C LYS A 402 9.49 -42.46 -26.69
N GLY A 403 9.10 -43.61 -27.23
CA GLY A 403 8.62 -44.77 -26.47
C GLY A 403 7.12 -44.77 -26.14
N MET A 404 6.35 -43.79 -26.62
CA MET A 404 4.90 -43.79 -26.53
C MET A 404 4.27 -44.13 -27.87
N SER A 405 3.18 -44.91 -27.87
CA SER A 405 2.38 -45.21 -29.07
C SER A 405 1.26 -44.20 -29.34
N GLN A 406 0.97 -43.32 -28.38
CA GLN A 406 -0.06 -42.29 -28.49
C GLN A 406 0.51 -40.92 -28.10
N GLU A 407 0.07 -39.89 -28.82
CA GLU A 407 0.47 -38.51 -28.56
C GLU A 407 -0.07 -38.00 -27.23
N LYS A 408 0.77 -37.27 -26.50
CA LYS A 408 0.41 -36.64 -25.24
C LYS A 408 0.02 -35.19 -25.46
N ARG A 409 -1.09 -34.75 -24.86
CA ARG A 409 -1.47 -33.31 -24.89
C ARG A 409 -0.37 -32.47 -24.25
N VAL A 410 0.07 -31.42 -24.92
CA VAL A 410 1.12 -30.50 -24.44
C VAL A 410 0.73 -29.87 -23.11
N SER A 411 -0.56 -29.55 -22.90
CA SER A 411 -1.05 -29.03 -21.63
C SER A 411 -0.86 -30.00 -20.46
N ARG A 412 -1.05 -31.30 -20.67
CA ARG A 412 -0.83 -32.32 -19.64
C ARG A 412 0.65 -32.57 -19.41
N LEU A 413 1.44 -32.58 -20.47
CA LEU A 413 2.90 -32.65 -20.39
C LEU A 413 3.47 -31.55 -19.48
N LEU A 414 3.05 -30.31 -19.67
CA LEU A 414 3.52 -29.17 -18.86
C LEU A 414 3.06 -29.23 -17.39
N ILE A 415 1.93 -29.89 -17.11
CA ILE A 415 1.49 -30.16 -15.74
C ILE A 415 2.40 -31.19 -15.08
N ASP A 416 2.66 -32.30 -15.78
CA ASP A 416 3.46 -33.40 -15.25
C ASP A 416 4.92 -32.96 -14.99
N GLU A 417 5.46 -32.09 -15.85
CA GLU A 417 6.79 -31.47 -15.69
C GLU A 417 6.79 -30.25 -14.73
N LYS A 418 5.68 -29.98 -14.02
CA LYS A 418 5.52 -28.90 -13.04
C LYS A 418 5.86 -27.49 -13.54
N VAL A 419 5.71 -27.23 -14.84
CA VAL A 419 5.92 -25.89 -15.43
C VAL A 419 4.91 -24.90 -14.86
N GLY A 420 5.33 -23.68 -14.48
CA GLY A 420 4.47 -22.65 -13.87
C GLY A 420 3.32 -22.17 -14.79
N MET A 421 2.28 -21.54 -14.24
CA MET A 421 1.09 -21.18 -15.05
C MET A 421 1.40 -20.05 -16.05
N THR A 422 2.19 -19.06 -15.62
CA THR A 422 2.63 -17.95 -16.49
C THR A 422 3.55 -18.46 -17.59
N GLN A 423 4.51 -19.31 -17.24
CA GLN A 423 5.42 -19.93 -18.21
C GLN A 423 4.66 -20.80 -19.22
N ARG A 424 3.63 -21.54 -18.77
CA ARG A 424 2.74 -22.32 -19.65
C ARG A 424 2.02 -21.48 -20.71
N GLN A 425 1.67 -20.23 -20.42
CA GLN A 425 0.98 -19.34 -21.38
C GLN A 425 1.94 -18.82 -22.46
N GLN A 426 3.22 -18.69 -22.12
CA GLN A 426 4.26 -18.22 -23.03
C GLN A 426 5.08 -19.35 -23.65
N GLN A 427 4.79 -20.61 -23.28
CA GLN A 427 5.56 -21.77 -23.70
C GLN A 427 5.54 -21.91 -25.24
N PRO A 428 6.71 -21.82 -25.91
CA PRO A 428 6.79 -22.09 -27.34
C PRO A 428 6.66 -23.56 -27.64
N VAL A 429 6.16 -23.84 -28.83
CA VAL A 429 6.16 -25.15 -29.49
C VAL A 429 6.80 -25.01 -30.86
N ILE A 430 7.52 -26.06 -31.27
CA ILE A 430 8.05 -26.18 -32.62
C ILE A 430 7.13 -27.06 -33.43
N THR A 431 6.72 -26.59 -34.60
CA THR A 431 5.85 -27.32 -35.51
C THR A 431 6.52 -27.56 -36.85
N THR A 432 6.17 -28.66 -37.49
CA THR A 432 6.49 -28.91 -38.91
C THR A 432 5.64 -28.03 -39.83
N ALA A 433 5.91 -28.06 -41.13
CA ALA A 433 5.15 -27.34 -42.14
C ALA A 433 3.66 -27.77 -42.18
N SER A 434 3.35 -29.03 -41.86
CA SER A 434 1.98 -29.52 -41.73
C SER A 434 1.30 -29.15 -40.39
N GLY A 435 2.02 -28.46 -39.49
CA GLY A 435 1.49 -27.99 -38.21
C GLY A 435 1.58 -29.00 -37.06
N ILE A 436 2.26 -30.14 -37.27
CA ILE A 436 2.46 -31.15 -36.23
C ILE A 436 3.50 -30.65 -35.22
N VAL A 437 3.18 -30.67 -33.93
CA VAL A 437 4.11 -30.27 -32.87
C VAL A 437 5.17 -31.35 -32.67
N CYS A 438 6.43 -30.99 -32.90
CA CYS A 438 7.56 -31.92 -32.82
C CYS A 438 8.48 -31.66 -31.62
N ALA A 439 8.43 -30.48 -31.00
CA ALA A 439 9.18 -30.18 -29.78
C ALA A 439 8.51 -29.12 -28.90
N VAL A 440 8.78 -29.20 -27.60
CA VAL A 440 8.47 -28.18 -26.59
C VAL A 440 9.80 -27.80 -25.93
N PRO A 441 10.52 -26.78 -26.47
CA PRO A 441 11.85 -26.40 -25.99
C PRO A 441 11.87 -26.13 -24.49
N GLY A 442 12.96 -26.53 -23.81
CA GLY A 442 13.12 -26.43 -22.35
C GLY A 442 12.30 -27.45 -21.55
N VAL A 443 11.43 -28.24 -22.18
CA VAL A 443 10.56 -29.21 -21.51
C VAL A 443 10.81 -30.63 -22.03
N ARG A 444 10.39 -30.93 -23.27
CA ARG A 444 10.58 -32.24 -23.92
C ARG A 444 10.61 -32.11 -25.44
N TYR A 445 11.38 -33.00 -26.06
CA TYR A 445 11.45 -33.17 -27.50
C TYR A 445 10.66 -34.41 -27.93
N GLY A 446 10.04 -34.35 -29.10
CA GLY A 446 9.29 -35.45 -29.68
C GLY A 446 10.17 -36.61 -30.14
N GLU A 447 9.54 -37.70 -30.53
CA GLU A 447 10.23 -38.95 -30.92
C GLU A 447 11.21 -38.80 -32.09
N ILE A 448 10.97 -37.82 -32.97
CA ILE A 448 11.82 -37.56 -34.14
C ILE A 448 13.22 -37.04 -33.74
N PHE A 449 13.39 -36.57 -32.50
CA PHE A 449 14.67 -36.06 -32.00
C PHE A 449 15.46 -37.16 -31.29
N SER A 450 16.74 -37.28 -31.67
CA SER A 450 17.72 -38.21 -31.11
C SER A 450 18.96 -37.47 -30.60
N ARG A 451 19.69 -38.05 -29.66
CA ARG A 451 21.02 -37.55 -29.25
C ARG A 451 22.15 -38.07 -30.12
N ASN A 452 21.93 -39.19 -30.79
CA ASN A 452 22.88 -39.77 -31.74
C ASN A 452 22.42 -39.42 -33.16
N GLN A 453 23.37 -39.08 -34.03
CA GLN A 453 23.11 -38.85 -35.44
C GLN A 453 22.59 -40.16 -36.07
N PRO A 454 21.37 -40.15 -36.65
CA PRO A 454 20.84 -41.32 -37.34
C PRO A 454 21.53 -41.53 -38.68
N GLU A 455 21.48 -42.76 -39.21
CA GLU A 455 21.96 -43.07 -40.55
C GLU A 455 21.08 -42.40 -41.62
N GLY A 456 21.71 -41.86 -42.66
CA GLY A 456 21.04 -41.15 -43.76
C GLY A 456 20.91 -39.64 -43.55
N GLU A 457 20.14 -38.99 -44.43
CA GLU A 457 19.97 -37.54 -44.42
C GLU A 457 19.33 -37.10 -43.09
N SER A 458 20.02 -36.22 -42.37
CA SER A 458 19.61 -35.75 -41.05
C SER A 458 19.99 -34.29 -40.80
N TYR A 459 19.32 -33.72 -39.82
CA TYR A 459 19.49 -32.33 -39.41
C TYR A 459 19.99 -32.27 -37.97
N ILE A 460 20.92 -31.36 -37.70
CA ILE A 460 21.31 -30.99 -36.34
C ILE A 460 20.35 -29.92 -35.81
N TRP A 461 20.01 -30.03 -34.53
CA TRP A 461 19.15 -29.11 -33.79
C TRP A 461 19.82 -28.74 -32.47
N ILE A 462 19.95 -27.45 -32.21
CA ILE A 462 20.68 -26.94 -31.05
C ILE A 462 19.84 -25.89 -30.36
N THR A 463 19.72 -26.01 -29.04
CA THR A 463 19.07 -25.00 -28.20
C THR A 463 19.97 -24.49 -27.10
N ARG A 464 19.90 -23.18 -26.87
CA ARG A 464 20.54 -22.47 -25.76
C ARG A 464 19.49 -21.64 -25.02
N GLU A 465 19.51 -21.68 -23.69
CA GLU A 465 18.71 -20.81 -22.82
C GLU A 465 19.63 -19.75 -22.19
N GLY A 466 19.40 -18.46 -22.48
CA GLY A 466 20.19 -17.35 -21.94
C GLY A 466 20.34 -16.16 -22.91
N GLU A 467 20.61 -14.97 -22.36
CA GLU A 467 20.92 -13.77 -23.15
C GLU A 467 22.16 -14.00 -24.01
N SER A 468 22.05 -13.67 -25.30
CA SER A 468 23.19 -13.55 -26.21
C SER A 468 24.28 -12.69 -25.56
N ARG A 469 25.47 -13.24 -25.36
CA ARG A 469 26.67 -12.42 -25.19
C ARG A 469 27.19 -11.94 -26.53
#